data_AF-A0A848W0X0-F1
#
_entry.id   AF-A0A848W0X0-F1
#
_cell.length_a   1.000
_cell.length_b   1.000
_cell.length_c   1.000
_cell.angle_alpha   90.00
_cell.angle_beta   90.00
_cell.angle_gamma   90.00
#
_symmetry.space_group_name_H-M   'P 1'
#
loop_
_entity.id
_entity.type
_entity.pdbx_description
1 polymer ?
#
loop_
_entity_poly.entity_id
_entity_poly.type
_entity_poly.pdbx_seq_one_letter_code
_entity_poly.pdbx_strand_id
1 'polypeptide(L)'
;MSALARPYSGYHRPIARKCAALLHAMVKNHPFVDANKRTAWLVTMLLIRRSRYDITLASNDRIDDLVVSVAEDEVVFDEIVEWFRVRLKNA
;
A
#
# COMPACT_ATOMS: atom_id res chain seq x y z
N MET A 1 14.64 27.70 -25.58
CA MET A 1 13.27 27.20 -25.35
C MET A 1 13.36 25.84 -24.68
N SER A 2 12.59 25.71 -23.61
CA SER A 2 12.45 24.61 -22.64
C SER A 2 12.66 23.17 -23.13
N ALA A 3 13.60 22.46 -22.49
CA ALA A 3 13.53 21.00 -22.34
C ALA A 3 14.22 20.50 -21.04
N LEU A 4 14.45 21.39 -20.06
CA LEU A 4 15.21 21.11 -18.84
C LEU A 4 14.37 21.08 -17.54
N ALA A 5 13.05 20.81 -17.60
CA ALA A 5 12.25 20.75 -16.38
C ALA A 5 11.17 19.65 -16.40
N ARG A 6 11.44 18.62 -15.58
CA ARG A 6 10.52 17.74 -14.84
C ARG A 6 9.86 16.54 -15.54
N PRO A 7 9.73 15.37 -14.85
CA PRO A 7 10.20 15.05 -13.49
C PRO A 7 10.85 13.67 -13.32
N TYR A 8 11.87 13.63 -12.46
CA TYR A 8 12.17 12.47 -11.62
C TYR A 8 11.01 12.21 -10.61
N SER A 9 9.75 12.09 -11.05
CA SER A 9 8.62 11.73 -10.18
C SER A 9 8.46 10.21 -9.98
N GLY A 10 9.41 9.42 -10.48
CA GLY A 10 9.32 7.96 -10.56
C GLY A 10 9.49 7.21 -9.24
N TYR A 11 9.99 7.84 -8.17
CA TYR A 11 10.19 7.15 -6.88
C TYR A 11 8.89 6.64 -6.22
N HIS A 12 7.73 7.17 -6.65
CA HIS A 12 6.43 6.80 -6.09
C HIS A 12 5.83 5.55 -6.75
N ARG A 13 6.29 5.16 -7.95
CA ARG A 13 5.84 3.97 -8.69
C ARG A 13 6.34 2.62 -8.14
N PRO A 14 7.55 2.48 -7.55
CA PRO A 14 7.99 1.20 -6.99
C PRO A 14 7.50 0.95 -5.56
N ILE A 15 7.37 1.96 -4.68
CA ILE A 15 7.03 1.71 -3.27
C ILE A 15 5.56 1.31 -3.08
N ALA A 16 4.62 1.98 -3.78
CA ALA A 16 3.20 1.63 -3.73
C ALA A 16 2.97 0.17 -4.16
N ARG A 17 3.64 -0.25 -5.24
CA ARG A 17 3.58 -1.64 -5.72
C ARG A 17 4.18 -2.64 -4.73
N LYS A 18 5.26 -2.31 -4.04
CA LYS A 18 5.82 -3.16 -2.98
C LYS A 18 4.87 -3.29 -1.79
N CYS A 19 4.21 -2.20 -1.40
CA CYS A 19 3.22 -2.21 -0.32
C CYS A 19 2.00 -3.07 -0.70
N ALA A 20 1.49 -2.90 -1.91
CA ALA A 20 0.40 -3.71 -2.44
C ALA A 20 0.77 -5.19 -2.51
N ALA A 21 1.96 -5.54 -3.02
CA ALA A 21 2.44 -6.92 -3.11
C ALA A 21 2.60 -7.56 -1.73
N LEU A 22 3.14 -6.83 -0.76
CA LEU A 22 3.30 -7.29 0.61
C LEU A 22 1.93 -7.52 1.26
N LEU A 23 1.01 -6.57 1.16
CA LEU A 23 -0.35 -6.70 1.71
C LEU A 23 -1.07 -7.89 1.07
N HIS A 24 -1.08 -7.97 -0.26
CA HIS A 24 -1.71 -9.04 -1.02
C HIS A 24 -1.13 -10.42 -0.65
N ALA A 25 0.20 -10.56 -0.59
CA ALA A 25 0.85 -11.81 -0.20
C ALA A 25 0.52 -12.22 1.25
N MET A 26 0.48 -11.26 2.18
CA MET A 26 0.15 -11.53 3.59
C MET A 26 -1.31 -11.97 3.77
N VAL A 27 -2.23 -11.38 3.00
CA VAL A 27 -3.65 -11.75 3.02
C VAL A 27 -3.85 -13.12 2.36
N LYS A 28 -3.25 -13.35 1.19
CA LYS A 28 -3.38 -14.59 0.42
C LYS A 28 -2.75 -15.81 1.09
N ASN A 29 -1.59 -15.68 1.73
CA ASN A 29 -0.92 -16.83 2.34
C ASN A 29 -1.57 -17.34 3.62
N HIS A 30 -2.64 -16.71 4.13
CA HIS A 30 -3.39 -17.16 5.32
C HIS A 30 -2.53 -17.72 6.48
N PRO A 31 -1.43 -17.07 6.92
CA PRO A 31 -0.55 -17.72 7.90
C PRO A 31 -1.17 -17.86 9.31
N PHE A 32 -2.21 -17.08 9.67
CA PHE A 32 -2.87 -17.19 10.99
C PHE A 32 -4.39 -16.92 10.96
N VAL A 33 -5.12 -17.42 11.96
CA VAL A 33 -6.59 -17.55 11.98
C VAL A 33 -7.38 -16.28 12.38
N ASP A 34 -6.78 -15.28 13.05
CA ASP A 34 -7.52 -14.06 13.46
C ASP A 34 -6.66 -12.78 13.66
N ALA A 35 -5.33 -12.91 13.79
CA ALA A 35 -4.42 -11.79 14.09
C ALA A 35 -3.86 -11.04 12.85
N ASN A 36 -4.36 -11.35 11.64
CA ASN A 36 -3.68 -11.00 10.40
C ASN A 36 -3.82 -9.55 9.94
N LYS A 37 -4.98 -8.91 10.16
CA LYS A 37 -5.25 -7.59 9.56
C LYS A 37 -4.32 -6.51 10.11
N ARG A 38 -4.17 -6.46 11.44
CA ARG A 38 -3.27 -5.54 12.14
C ARG A 38 -1.80 -5.85 11.81
N THR A 39 -1.40 -7.11 11.75
CA THR A 39 -0.01 -7.50 11.46
C THR A 39 0.38 -7.17 10.02
N ALA A 40 -0.44 -7.53 9.03
CA ALA A 40 -0.19 -7.19 7.63
C ALA A 40 -0.12 -5.67 7.42
N TRP A 41 -0.99 -4.92 8.09
CA TRP A 41 -0.95 -3.46 8.08
C TRP A 41 0.33 -2.90 8.72
N LEU A 42 0.71 -3.37 9.91
CA LEU A 42 1.92 -2.90 10.62
C LEU A 42 3.20 -3.18 9.82
N VAL A 43 3.33 -4.36 9.20
CA VAL A 43 4.49 -4.68 8.37
C VAL A 43 4.53 -3.78 7.13
N THR A 44 3.36 -3.48 6.55
CA THR A 44 3.24 -2.54 5.43
C THR A 44 3.61 -1.11 5.84
N MET A 45 3.14 -0.63 7.00
CA MET A 45 3.56 0.67 7.56
C MET A 45 5.07 0.72 7.83
N LEU A 46 5.65 -0.37 8.35
CA LEU A 46 7.08 -0.45 8.60
C LEU A 46 7.88 -0.32 7.29
N LEU A 47 7.44 -0.98 6.22
CA LEU A 47 8.04 -0.86 4.89
C LEU A 47 7.99 0.58 4.36
N ILE A 48 6.84 1.24 4.51
CA ILE A 48 6.62 2.63 4.10
C ILE A 48 7.58 3.56 4.85
N ARG A 49 7.61 3.45 6.18
CA ARG A 49 8.46 4.27 7.04
C ARG A 49 9.95 4.02 6.79
N ARG A 50 10.37 2.76 6.62
CA ARG A 50 11.76 2.42 6.27
C ARG A 50 12.16 2.99 4.91
N SER A 51 11.20 3.15 4.01
CA SER A 51 11.42 3.72 2.68
C SER A 51 11.40 5.25 2.67
N ARG A 52 11.32 5.90 3.85
CA ARG A 52 11.17 7.37 4.02
C ARG A 52 9.89 7.93 3.38
N TYR A 53 8.83 7.14 3.42
CA TYR A 53 7.49 7.57 3.08
C TYR A 53 6.63 7.62 4.33
N ASP A 54 5.55 8.39 4.25
CA ASP A 54 4.46 8.39 5.20
C ASP A 54 3.16 8.02 4.48
N ILE A 55 2.18 7.52 5.22
CA ILE A 55 0.87 7.17 4.70
C ILE A 55 -0.20 7.94 5.47
N THR A 56 -0.92 8.81 4.76
CA THR A 56 -2.05 9.52 5.36
C THR A 56 -3.29 8.63 5.27
N LEU A 57 -3.74 8.15 6.42
CA LEU A 57 -5.05 7.53 6.55
C LEU A 57 -6.06 8.58 7.02
N ALA A 58 -7.18 8.70 6.32
CA ALA A 58 -8.33 9.43 6.85
C ALA A 58 -9.05 8.57 7.89
N SER A 59 -9.76 9.19 8.84
CA SER A 59 -10.57 8.48 9.84
C SER A 59 -11.65 7.57 9.22
N ASN A 60 -12.00 7.80 7.96
CA ASN A 60 -12.94 6.99 7.17
C ASN A 60 -12.28 5.91 6.33
N ASP A 61 -10.94 5.79 6.33
CA ASP A 61 -10.25 4.76 5.58
C ASP A 61 -10.46 3.40 6.26
N ARG A 62 -11.30 2.57 5.63
CA ARG A 62 -11.62 1.22 6.09
C ARG A 62 -10.59 0.22 5.57
N ILE A 63 -9.46 0.16 6.26
CA ILE A 63 -8.39 -0.80 5.96
C ILE A 63 -8.91 -2.23 6.10
N ASP A 64 -9.80 -2.47 7.06
CA ASP A 64 -10.42 -3.78 7.25
C ASP A 64 -11.21 -4.23 6.02
N ASP A 65 -11.96 -3.31 5.38
CA ASP A 65 -12.72 -3.58 4.17
C ASP A 65 -11.76 -3.88 3.00
N LEU A 66 -10.69 -3.09 2.84
CA LEU A 66 -9.66 -3.37 1.82
C LEU A 66 -9.07 -4.78 2.01
N VAL A 67 -8.74 -5.16 3.25
CA VAL A 67 -8.17 -6.48 3.54
C VAL A 67 -9.17 -7.61 3.27
N VAL A 68 -10.46 -7.39 3.58
CA VAL A 68 -11.53 -8.35 3.27
C VAL A 68 -11.68 -8.51 1.75
N SER A 69 -11.81 -7.41 1.01
CA SER A 69 -11.98 -7.48 -0.43
C SER A 69 -10.74 -8.06 -1.15
N VAL A 70 -9.53 -7.90 -0.60
CA VAL A 70 -8.33 -8.61 -1.08
C VAL A 70 -8.39 -10.11 -0.80
N ALA A 71 -8.93 -10.51 0.36
CA ALA A 71 -9.08 -11.92 0.72
C ALA A 71 -10.12 -12.61 -0.19
N GLU A 72 -11.19 -11.90 -0.53
CA GLU A 72 -12.30 -12.36 -1.38
C GLU A 72 -12.04 -12.23 -2.89
N ASP A 73 -10.84 -11.79 -3.32
CA ASP A 73 -10.50 -11.49 -4.73
C ASP A 73 -11.42 -10.44 -5.39
N GLU A 74 -12.11 -9.62 -4.61
CA GLU A 74 -13.00 -8.56 -5.09
C GLU A 74 -12.24 -7.32 -5.60
N VAL A 75 -10.98 -7.15 -5.20
CA VAL A 75 -10.12 -6.06 -5.69
C VAL A 75 -8.98 -6.62 -6.52
N VAL A 76 -8.70 -5.99 -7.66
CA VAL A 76 -7.53 -6.36 -8.45
C VAL A 76 -6.26 -5.71 -7.89
N PHE A 77 -5.12 -6.35 -8.15
CA PHE A 77 -3.83 -5.89 -7.64
C PHE A 77 -3.54 -4.41 -7.94
N ASP A 78 -3.86 -3.94 -9.14
CA ASP A 78 -3.63 -2.55 -9.54
C ASP A 78 -4.49 -1.54 -8.75
N GLU A 79 -5.68 -1.94 -8.28
CA GLU A 79 -6.50 -1.10 -7.41
C GLU A 79 -5.86 -0.93 -6.02
N ILE A 80 -5.24 -1.99 -5.49
CA ILE A 80 -4.46 -1.93 -4.25
C ILE A 80 -3.27 -0.98 -4.43
N VAL A 81 -2.58 -1.07 -5.57
CA VAL A 81 -1.45 -0.17 -5.89
C VAL A 81 -1.91 1.29 -5.91
N GLU A 82 -3.03 1.58 -6.58
CA GLU A 82 -3.56 2.93 -6.65
C GLU A 82 -4.05 3.43 -5.28
N TRP A 83 -4.64 2.55 -4.47
CA TRP A 83 -5.05 2.87 -3.09
C TRP A 83 -3.86 3.36 -2.25
N PHE A 84 -2.72 2.67 -2.33
CA PHE A 84 -1.48 3.10 -1.66
C PHE A 84 -0.92 4.38 -2.29
N ARG A 85 -0.94 4.49 -3.62
CA ARG A 85 -0.37 5.62 -4.34
C ARG A 85 -1.02 6.95 -3.97
N VAL A 86 -2.34 6.98 -3.81
CA VAL A 86 -3.08 8.21 -3.45
C VAL A 86 -2.79 8.66 -2.01
N ARG A 87 -2.42 7.71 -1.13
CA ARG A 87 -2.23 7.95 0.32
C ARG A 87 -0.77 8.10 0.73
N LEU A 88 0.17 7.62 -0.09
CA LEU A 88 1.60 7.74 0.15
C LEU A 88 2.07 9.18 -0.11
N LYS A 89 2.79 9.71 0.88
CA LYS A 89 3.47 11.01 0.80
C LYS A 89 4.94 10.81 1.13
N ASN A 90 5.81 11.66 0.59
CA ASN A 90 7.19 11.69 1.07
C ASN A 90 7.19 12.19 2.50
N ALA A 91 7.93 11.50 3.39
CA ALA A 91 8.09 11.89 4.78
C ALA A 91 9.01 13.12 4.93
#